data_AF-A0A1I6SQV1-F1
#
_entry.id   AF-A0A1I6SQV1-F1
#
_cell.length_a   1.000
_cell.length_b   1.000
_cell.length_c   1.000
_cell.angle_alpha   90.00
_cell.angle_beta   90.00
_cell.angle_gamma   90.00
#
_symmetry.space_group_name_H-M   'P 1'
#
loop_
_entity.id
_entity.type
_entity.pdbx_description
1 polymer ?
#
loop_
_entity_poly.entity_id
_entity_poly.type
_entity_poly.pdbx_seq_one_letter_code
_entity_poly.pdbx_strand_id
1 'polypeptide(L)'
;MKKKQFVIALSAMFSLTLTSSISSITVHAEKSEESSIKFSSLPLNGKVPETLAQSTKIELENGMTKPIYSIDEAIVEKLYVETEIDSDLDWKKDLVSIKVMRPKTEPGVKVPVIYEMSPYRSGINNVPAYNVDEELYPTEGKPFAEPANLGSYGN
;
A
#
# COMPACT_ATOMS: atom_id res chain seq x y z
N MET A 1 7.45 -35.71 -69.16
CA MET A 1 8.91 -35.86 -69.40
C MET A 1 9.67 -35.48 -68.12
N LYS A 2 10.57 -36.36 -67.67
CA LYS A 2 11.80 -36.18 -66.82
C LYS A 2 11.70 -35.22 -65.59
N LYS A 3 11.60 -35.66 -64.33
CA LYS A 3 12.52 -36.39 -63.38
C LYS A 3 13.85 -35.68 -63.02
N LYS A 4 14.02 -35.51 -61.69
CA LYS A 4 15.23 -35.51 -60.83
C LYS A 4 16.07 -34.20 -60.83
N GLN A 5 16.11 -33.49 -59.69
CA GLN A 5 17.08 -33.63 -58.58
C GLN A 5 18.55 -33.58 -59.03
N PHE A 6 19.34 -32.64 -58.50
CA PHE A 6 20.65 -32.94 -57.89
C PHE A 6 21.20 -31.74 -57.09
N VAL A 7 21.71 -32.09 -55.90
CA VAL A 7 22.47 -31.32 -54.91
C VAL A 7 23.93 -31.19 -55.36
N ILE A 8 24.70 -30.21 -54.85
CA ILE A 8 26.15 -30.23 -54.47
C ILE A 8 26.45 -28.83 -53.89
N ALA A 9 26.56 -28.59 -52.57
CA ALA A 9 27.65 -28.89 -51.64
C ALA A 9 29.00 -28.23 -51.97
N LEU A 10 29.43 -27.23 -51.18
CA LEU A 10 30.78 -27.20 -50.59
C LEU A 10 30.90 -26.19 -49.41
N SER A 11 31.71 -26.61 -48.46
CA SER A 11 31.97 -26.21 -47.08
C SER A 11 32.80 -24.95 -46.83
N ALA A 12 32.69 -24.36 -45.63
CA ALA A 12 33.85 -24.11 -44.75
C ALA A 12 33.42 -23.88 -43.28
N MET A 13 34.08 -24.61 -42.39
CA MET A 13 33.93 -24.59 -40.93
C MET A 13 34.68 -23.40 -40.32
N PHE A 14 34.12 -22.75 -39.29
CA PHE A 14 34.93 -22.15 -38.23
C PHE A 14 34.23 -22.35 -36.88
N SER A 15 34.86 -23.19 -36.06
CA SER A 15 34.43 -23.58 -34.72
C SER A 15 34.92 -22.54 -33.72
N LEU A 16 34.05 -22.09 -32.82
CA LEU A 16 34.47 -21.59 -31.51
C LEU A 16 33.38 -21.88 -30.48
N THR A 17 33.63 -22.87 -29.65
CA THR A 17 32.83 -23.22 -28.47
C THR A 17 33.30 -22.42 -27.27
N LEU A 18 32.37 -21.78 -26.56
CA LEU A 18 32.38 -21.81 -25.10
C LEU A 18 30.94 -21.83 -24.58
N THR A 19 30.69 -22.78 -23.69
CA THR A 19 29.39 -23.27 -23.24
C THR A 19 28.88 -22.52 -22.02
N SER A 20 27.60 -22.15 -22.04
CA SER A 20 26.73 -22.06 -20.86
C SER A 20 25.32 -22.43 -21.32
N SER A 21 24.81 -23.57 -20.83
CA SER A 21 23.58 -24.27 -21.24
C SER A 21 22.33 -23.37 -21.17
N ILE A 22 21.60 -23.17 -22.29
CA ILE A 22 20.40 -23.91 -22.77
C ILE A 22 19.17 -23.72 -21.85
N SER A 23 17.97 -23.36 -22.30
CA SER A 23 17.46 -22.88 -23.60
C SER A 23 16.03 -22.37 -23.38
N SER A 24 15.66 -21.33 -24.11
CA SER A 24 14.27 -20.99 -24.40
C SER A 24 13.59 -22.13 -25.16
N ILE A 25 12.39 -22.51 -24.76
CA ILE A 25 11.52 -23.40 -25.54
C ILE A 25 10.27 -22.62 -25.90
N THR A 26 10.21 -22.21 -27.17
CA THR A 26 8.97 -21.92 -27.89
C THR A 26 8.45 -23.26 -28.42
N VAL A 27 7.23 -23.64 -28.07
CA VAL A 27 6.50 -24.78 -28.69
C VAL A 27 5.21 -24.25 -29.29
N HIS A 28 4.96 -24.57 -30.56
CA HIS A 28 3.65 -24.43 -31.18
C HIS A 28 2.93 -25.80 -31.16
N ALA A 29 1.71 -25.76 -30.59
CA ALA A 29 0.51 -26.57 -30.81
C ALA A 29 0.61 -28.11 -30.87
N GLU A 30 0.03 -28.79 -29.87
CA GLU A 30 -1.21 -29.59 -30.06
C GLU A 30 -1.81 -30.07 -28.73
N LYS A 31 -3.11 -29.80 -28.57
CA LYS A 31 -4.16 -30.58 -27.89
C LYS A 31 -4.07 -30.85 -26.37
N SER A 32 -5.06 -30.23 -25.70
CA SER A 32 -5.78 -30.60 -24.46
C SER A 32 -4.98 -31.12 -23.28
N GLU A 33 -4.90 -30.33 -22.20
CA GLU A 33 -5.21 -30.78 -20.84
C GLU A 33 -5.22 -29.59 -19.87
N GLU A 34 -6.19 -29.59 -18.96
CA GLU A 34 -6.46 -28.54 -17.97
C GLU A 34 -5.25 -28.33 -17.04
N SER A 35 -4.50 -27.24 -17.25
CA SER A 35 -3.43 -26.86 -16.34
C SER A 35 -4.00 -26.02 -15.19
N SER A 36 -4.31 -26.71 -14.09
CA SER A 36 -4.50 -26.09 -12.78
C SER A 36 -3.22 -25.33 -12.39
N ILE A 37 -3.24 -24.01 -12.56
CA ILE A 37 -2.13 -23.14 -12.13
C ILE A 37 -2.09 -23.18 -10.60
N LYS A 38 -1.09 -23.88 -10.07
CA LYS A 38 -0.79 -23.93 -8.65
C LYS A 38 -0.19 -22.59 -8.23
N PHE A 39 -1.00 -21.70 -7.66
CA PHE A 39 -0.55 -20.44 -7.08
C PHE A 39 0.32 -20.75 -5.84
N SER A 40 1.63 -20.57 -5.94
CA SER A 40 2.50 -20.46 -4.78
C SER A 40 2.31 -19.07 -4.16
N SER A 41 1.85 -19.02 -2.92
CA SER A 41 1.72 -17.80 -2.12
C SER A 41 3.06 -17.06 -2.06
N LEU A 42 3.05 -15.76 -2.36
CA LEU A 42 4.18 -14.88 -2.10
C LEU A 42 4.34 -14.74 -0.57
N PRO A 43 5.55 -14.88 -0.01
CA PRO A 43 5.75 -14.74 1.42
C PRO A 43 5.42 -13.31 1.82
N LEU A 44 4.58 -13.13 2.84
CA LEU A 44 4.36 -11.81 3.42
C LEU A 44 5.56 -11.43 4.29
N ASN A 45 5.61 -10.19 4.79
CA ASN A 45 6.70 -9.67 5.63
C ASN A 45 6.84 -10.34 7.01
N GLY A 46 6.34 -11.57 7.18
CA GLY A 46 6.34 -12.34 8.43
C GLY A 46 5.42 -11.80 9.53
N LYS A 47 4.79 -10.64 9.33
CA LYS A 47 3.87 -10.01 10.30
C LYS A 47 2.42 -10.39 10.10
N VAL A 48 2.09 -11.03 8.98
CA VAL A 48 0.74 -11.50 8.66
C VAL A 48 0.78 -13.02 8.55
N PRO A 49 -0.08 -13.75 9.27
CA PRO A 49 -0.16 -15.20 9.17
C PRO A 49 -0.50 -15.64 7.73
N GLU A 50 0.41 -16.38 7.10
CA GLU A 50 0.27 -16.87 5.71
C GLU A 50 -0.86 -17.90 5.55
N THR A 51 -1.35 -18.46 6.67
CA THR A 51 -2.40 -19.49 6.72
C THR A 51 -3.83 -18.91 6.58
N LEU A 52 -4.03 -17.59 6.62
CA LEU A 52 -5.37 -16.98 6.52
C LEU A 52 -5.85 -16.71 5.08
N ALA A 53 -5.04 -17.05 4.07
CA ALA A 53 -5.20 -16.65 2.67
C ALA A 53 -6.16 -17.52 1.85
N GLN A 54 -6.90 -18.47 2.44
CA GLN A 54 -7.66 -19.43 1.64
C GLN A 54 -8.91 -18.81 0.94
N SER A 55 -9.28 -17.57 1.27
CA SER A 55 -10.45 -16.88 0.72
C SER A 55 -10.15 -15.54 0.04
N THR A 56 -8.98 -14.93 0.28
CA THR A 56 -8.65 -13.61 -0.26
C THR A 56 -8.11 -13.72 -1.69
N LYS A 57 -8.88 -13.23 -2.68
CA LYS A 57 -8.39 -13.13 -4.06
C LYS A 57 -7.42 -11.95 -4.18
N ILE A 58 -6.14 -12.21 -4.45
CA ILE A 58 -5.11 -11.21 -4.72
C ILE A 58 -4.34 -11.66 -5.96
N GLU A 59 -4.18 -10.79 -6.95
CA GLU A 59 -3.33 -11.04 -8.11
C GLU A 59 -2.11 -10.11 -8.07
N LEU A 60 -0.95 -10.65 -8.45
CA LEU A 60 0.34 -9.98 -8.32
C LEU A 60 1.03 -9.94 -9.68
N GLU A 61 1.64 -8.80 -10.00
CA GLU A 61 2.42 -8.58 -11.22
C GLU A 61 3.68 -7.79 -10.84
N ASN A 62 4.87 -8.32 -11.16
CA ASN A 62 6.15 -7.72 -10.80
C ASN A 62 6.29 -7.38 -9.30
N GLY A 63 5.69 -8.18 -8.42
CA GLY A 63 5.71 -7.96 -6.97
C GLY A 63 4.69 -6.93 -6.46
N MET A 64 3.82 -6.40 -7.31
CA MET A 64 2.80 -5.39 -6.97
C MET A 64 1.39 -5.97 -7.10
N THR A 65 0.43 -5.48 -6.28
CA THR A 65 -0.97 -5.90 -6.37
C THR A 65 -1.67 -5.31 -7.59
N LYS A 66 -2.40 -6.13 -8.33
CA LYS A 66 -3.26 -5.69 -9.44
C LYS A 66 -4.60 -5.13 -8.92
N PRO A 67 -5.18 -4.14 -9.59
CA PRO A 67 -6.48 -3.55 -9.22
C PRO A 67 -7.64 -4.44 -9.70
N ILE A 68 -7.81 -5.60 -9.07
CA ILE A 68 -8.84 -6.58 -9.46
C ILE A 68 -10.22 -6.33 -8.83
N TYR A 69 -10.30 -5.41 -7.87
CA TYR A 69 -11.54 -5.02 -7.22
C TYR A 69 -12.00 -3.67 -7.77
N SER A 70 -13.27 -3.58 -8.18
CA SER A 70 -13.86 -2.33 -8.66
C SER A 70 -14.06 -1.33 -7.52
N ILE A 71 -13.66 -0.08 -7.76
CA ILE A 71 -13.91 1.03 -6.82
C ILE A 71 -15.37 1.47 -6.88
N ASP A 72 -16.03 1.34 -8.03
CA ASP A 72 -17.43 1.73 -8.21
C ASP A 72 -18.39 0.85 -7.40
N GLU A 73 -17.96 -0.37 -7.09
CA GLU A 73 -18.69 -1.32 -6.25
C GLU A 73 -18.20 -1.35 -4.80
N ALA A 74 -17.29 -0.45 -4.42
CA ALA A 74 -16.76 -0.40 -3.07
C ALA A 74 -17.88 -0.09 -2.06
N ILE A 75 -17.86 -0.83 -0.96
CA ILE A 75 -18.78 -0.62 0.15
C ILE A 75 -18.15 0.44 1.07
N VAL A 76 -18.90 1.52 1.32
CA VAL A 76 -18.49 2.63 2.19
C VAL A 76 -19.44 2.72 3.36
N GLU A 77 -18.92 2.45 4.56
CA GLU A 77 -19.68 2.37 5.80
C GLU A 77 -19.20 3.41 6.80
N LYS A 78 -20.12 4.00 7.57
CA LYS A 78 -19.81 4.84 8.73
C LYS A 78 -20.21 4.07 9.98
N LEU A 79 -19.27 3.89 10.90
CA LEU A 79 -19.45 3.10 12.10
C LEU A 79 -19.00 3.90 13.32
N TYR A 80 -19.33 3.41 14.50
CA TYR A 80 -18.80 3.88 15.77
C TYR A 80 -18.09 2.73 16.46
N VAL A 81 -16.89 3.00 16.98
CA VAL A 81 -16.08 2.04 17.72
C VAL A 81 -15.93 2.53 19.15
N GLU A 82 -16.24 1.65 20.11
CA GLU A 82 -16.02 1.91 21.53
C GLU A 82 -14.53 1.89 21.86
N THR A 83 -14.06 2.89 22.60
CA THR A 83 -12.68 2.98 23.09
C THR A 83 -12.55 2.48 24.53
N GLU A 84 -11.35 2.52 25.08
CA GLU A 84 -11.10 2.21 26.49
C GLU A 84 -11.09 3.46 27.39
N ILE A 85 -11.35 4.64 26.82
CA ILE A 85 -11.21 5.96 27.45
C ILE A 85 -12.60 6.57 27.67
N ASP A 86 -12.75 7.34 28.75
CA ASP A 86 -13.88 8.24 29.03
C ASP A 86 -13.29 9.65 29.16
N SER A 87 -13.26 10.40 28.06
CA SER A 87 -12.55 11.69 27.99
C SER A 87 -13.42 12.88 28.39
N ASP A 88 -14.74 12.74 28.34
CA ASP A 88 -15.71 13.75 28.77
C ASP A 88 -16.27 13.53 30.19
N LEU A 89 -15.83 12.45 30.86
CA LEU A 89 -16.13 12.10 32.25
C LEU A 89 -17.63 11.82 32.49
N ASP A 90 -18.31 11.23 31.51
CA ASP A 90 -19.74 10.90 31.58
C ASP A 90 -20.02 9.48 32.14
N TRP A 91 -18.98 8.76 32.58
CA TRP A 91 -18.99 7.37 33.05
C TRP A 91 -19.33 6.34 31.99
N LYS A 92 -19.24 6.71 30.70
CA LYS A 92 -19.31 5.79 29.57
C LYS A 92 -18.02 5.92 28.76
N LYS A 93 -17.71 4.86 28.04
CA LYS A 93 -16.56 4.86 27.13
C LYS A 93 -16.88 5.66 25.89
N ASP A 94 -15.88 6.39 25.39
CA ASP A 94 -16.02 7.21 24.20
C ASP A 94 -16.30 6.33 22.97
N LEU A 95 -17.20 6.82 22.10
CA LEU A 95 -17.45 6.25 20.78
C LEU A 95 -16.76 7.10 19.70
N VAL A 96 -15.81 6.50 18.99
CA VAL A 96 -15.10 7.16 17.88
C VAL A 96 -15.75 6.78 16.55
N SER A 97 -16.12 7.79 15.77
CA SER A 97 -16.65 7.58 14.41
C SER A 97 -15.52 7.16 13.46
N ILE A 98 -15.75 6.11 12.68
CA ILE A 98 -14.85 5.66 11.62
C ILE A 98 -15.58 5.56 10.29
N LYS A 99 -14.81 5.69 9.20
CA LYS A 99 -15.27 5.37 7.84
C LYS A 99 -14.48 4.18 7.33
N VAL A 100 -15.17 3.12 6.95
CA VAL A 100 -14.58 1.92 6.35
C VAL A 100 -14.92 1.93 4.87
N MET A 101 -13.89 1.79 4.03
CA MET A 101 -14.05 1.55 2.60
C MET A 101 -13.42 0.19 2.30
N ARG A 102 -14.22 -0.72 1.73
CA ARG A 102 -13.77 -2.09 1.43
C ARG A 102 -14.34 -2.56 0.09
N PRO A 103 -13.62 -3.44 -0.64
CA PRO A 103 -14.17 -4.04 -1.84
C PRO A 103 -15.39 -4.89 -1.50
N LYS A 104 -16.32 -5.02 -2.45
CA LYS A 104 -17.39 -6.00 -2.37
C LYS A 104 -16.80 -7.40 -2.55
N THR A 105 -17.04 -8.27 -1.59
CA THR A 105 -16.57 -9.65 -1.58
C THR A 105 -17.68 -10.58 -1.08
N GLU A 106 -17.54 -11.87 -1.34
CA GLU A 106 -18.36 -12.89 -0.69
C GLU A 106 -18.15 -12.88 0.84
N PRO A 107 -19.15 -13.32 1.62
CA PRO A 107 -19.02 -13.43 3.08
C PRO A 107 -17.81 -14.28 3.50
N GLY A 108 -17.10 -13.84 4.53
CA GLY A 108 -15.95 -14.57 5.08
C GLY A 108 -14.61 -14.31 4.37
N VAL A 109 -14.62 -13.67 3.19
CA VAL A 109 -13.39 -13.20 2.54
C VAL A 109 -12.74 -12.12 3.42
N LYS A 110 -11.53 -12.40 3.90
CA LYS A 110 -10.72 -11.41 4.64
C LYS A 110 -9.89 -10.60 3.67
N VAL A 111 -9.72 -9.30 3.89
CA VAL A 111 -8.80 -8.44 3.12
C VAL A 111 -7.90 -7.67 4.09
N PRO A 112 -6.66 -7.32 3.70
CA PRO A 112 -5.83 -6.46 4.53
C PRO A 112 -6.44 -5.06 4.68
N VAL A 113 -6.10 -4.38 5.77
CA VAL A 113 -6.59 -3.03 6.08
C VAL A 113 -5.44 -2.05 6.01
N ILE A 114 -5.67 -0.93 5.33
CA ILE A 114 -4.85 0.27 5.45
C ILE A 114 -5.57 1.19 6.42
N TYR A 115 -4.95 1.45 7.56
CA TYR A 115 -5.54 2.25 8.63
C TYR A 115 -4.92 3.64 8.67
N GLU A 116 -5.76 4.68 8.63
CA GLU A 116 -5.35 6.08 8.71
C GLU A 116 -6.04 6.73 9.91
N MET A 117 -5.24 7.23 10.85
CA MET A 117 -5.71 7.99 12.00
C MET A 117 -5.51 9.48 11.70
N SER A 118 -6.60 10.20 11.46
CA SER A 118 -6.55 11.63 11.15
C SER A 118 -7.56 12.39 11.99
N PRO A 119 -7.10 13.27 12.91
CA PRO A 119 -7.99 14.17 13.66
C PRO A 119 -8.81 15.11 12.77
N TYR A 120 -8.39 15.28 11.51
CA TYR A 120 -8.97 16.24 10.56
C TYR A 120 -9.95 15.60 9.57
N ARG A 121 -10.19 14.29 9.66
CA ARG A 121 -11.05 13.56 8.71
C ARG A 121 -12.52 14.02 8.74
N SER A 122 -12.94 14.61 9.85
CA SER A 122 -14.29 15.14 10.07
C SER A 122 -14.41 16.63 9.79
N GLY A 123 -13.38 17.24 9.20
CA GLY A 123 -13.31 18.68 8.96
C GLY A 123 -12.44 19.40 9.98
N ILE A 124 -12.35 20.72 9.82
CA ILE A 124 -11.56 21.61 10.67
C ILE A 124 -12.47 22.72 11.20
N ASN A 125 -12.24 23.12 12.45
CA ASN A 125 -12.87 24.29 13.03
C ASN A 125 -12.02 25.53 12.75
N ASN A 126 -12.67 26.67 12.53
CA ASN A 126 -11.96 27.96 12.50
C ASN A 126 -11.70 28.42 13.93
N VAL A 127 -10.48 28.24 14.42
CA VAL A 127 -10.07 28.61 15.78
C VAL A 127 -9.23 29.88 15.70
N PRO A 128 -9.59 30.97 16.42
CA PRO A 128 -8.79 32.18 16.43
C PRO A 128 -7.42 31.92 17.07
N ALA A 129 -6.38 32.54 16.52
CA ALA A 129 -5.07 32.56 17.16
C ALA A 129 -5.09 33.48 18.38
N TYR A 130 -4.24 33.19 19.36
CA TYR A 130 -3.99 34.11 20.47
C TYR A 130 -3.35 35.40 19.97
N ASN A 131 -3.62 36.51 20.67
CA ASN A 131 -2.89 37.75 20.42
C ASN A 131 -1.42 37.55 20.80
N VAL A 132 -0.51 37.93 19.90
CA VAL A 132 0.94 37.85 20.13
C VAL A 132 1.53 39.18 20.58
N ASP A 133 0.77 40.26 20.45
CA ASP A 133 1.17 41.61 20.85
C ASP A 133 0.77 41.85 22.31
N GLU A 134 1.37 41.11 23.24
CA GLU A 134 1.20 41.28 24.70
C GLU A 134 2.56 41.30 25.42
N GLU A 135 2.64 42.00 26.55
CA GLU A 135 3.86 42.08 27.38
C GLU A 135 4.17 40.73 28.06
N LEU A 136 5.46 40.46 28.30
CA LEU A 136 5.86 39.21 28.96
C LEU A 136 5.52 39.23 30.46
N TYR A 137 4.96 38.12 30.96
CA TYR A 137 4.70 37.95 32.38
C TYR A 137 5.99 37.55 33.12
N PRO A 138 6.44 38.31 34.14
CA PRO A 138 7.61 37.92 34.93
C PRO A 138 7.30 36.67 35.76
N THR A 139 8.18 35.67 35.72
CA THR A 139 8.13 34.52 36.62
C THR A 139 9.07 34.76 37.82
N GLU A 140 8.76 34.21 38.99
CA GLU A 140 9.61 34.40 40.18
C GLU A 140 10.99 33.75 39.96
N GLY A 141 12.01 34.58 39.77
CA GLY A 141 13.38 34.14 39.48
C GLY A 141 14.16 35.17 38.66
N LYS A 142 14.55 36.27 39.31
CA LYS A 142 15.17 37.53 38.81
C LYS A 142 14.16 38.54 38.22
N PRO A 143 13.64 39.46 39.05
CA PRO A 143 12.55 40.36 38.66
C PRO A 143 12.93 41.54 37.75
N PHE A 144 14.19 41.69 37.35
CA PHE A 144 14.61 42.80 36.50
C PHE A 144 15.83 42.38 35.66
N ALA A 145 15.61 41.80 34.48
CA ALA A 145 16.50 42.17 33.38
C ALA A 145 15.95 43.53 32.91
N GLU A 146 16.78 44.58 32.99
CA GLU A 146 16.48 45.86 32.34
C GLU A 146 16.02 45.58 30.90
N PRO A 147 15.08 46.36 30.33
CA PRO A 147 14.71 46.17 28.93
C PRO A 147 15.99 46.19 28.10
N ALA A 148 16.31 45.05 27.48
CA ALA A 148 17.40 45.02 26.53
C ALA A 148 17.02 46.05 25.47
N ASN A 149 17.76 47.15 25.42
CA ASN A 149 17.61 48.13 24.37
C ASN A 149 18.02 47.42 23.08
N LEU A 150 17.03 46.83 22.39
CA LEU A 150 17.25 46.08 21.17
C LEU A 150 17.65 47.00 20.01
N GLY A 151 17.76 48.32 20.23
CA GLY A 151 18.05 49.27 19.18
C GLY A 151 16.97 49.27 18.10
N SER A 152 17.16 50.14 17.11
CA SER A 152 16.28 50.24 15.94
C SER A 152 16.49 49.03 15.01
N TYR A 153 15.97 47.85 15.38
CA TYR A 153 15.71 46.77 14.43
C TYR A 153 14.24 46.77 14.04
N GLY A 154 13.80 47.91 13.52
CA GLY A 154 12.63 48.00 12.65
C GLY A 154 13.14 48.31 11.25
N ASN A 155 12.87 47.43 10.29
CA ASN A 155 12.72 47.79 8.88
C ASN A 155 11.25 48.10 8.64
#